data_AF-Q8J1T9-F1
#
_entry.id   AF-Q8J1T9-F1
#
_cell.length_a   1.000
_cell.length_b   1.000
_cell.length_c   1.000
_cell.angle_alpha   90.00
_cell.angle_beta   90.00
_cell.angle_gamma   90.00
#
_symmetry.space_group_name_H-M   'P 1'
#
loop_
_entity.id
_entity.type
_entity.pdbx_description
1 polymer ?
#
loop_
_entity_poly.entity_id
_entity_poly.type
_entity_poly.pdbx_seq_one_letter_code
_entity_poly.pdbx_strand_id
1 'polypeptide(L)'
;DGSLIVFSDIETNYHANGGIDDIVEVQKPFIAVHNITPGDFIQFAGAIGVSNCPGAPRLEFLLGRPAPVAPAPDLTVPEPFDTVDSILARFADVGISSDEVVALLASHSIAAADHVDPTIPGTPFDSTP
;
A
#
# COMPACT_ATOMS: atom_id res chain seq x y z
N ASP A 1 4.29 -2.73 9.48
CA ASP A 1 3.97 -3.54 10.67
C ASP A 1 2.46 -3.68 10.93
N GLY A 2 1.61 -2.97 10.17
CA GLY A 2 0.16 -2.96 10.38
C GLY A 2 -0.34 -1.72 11.11
N SER A 3 0.55 -0.74 11.35
CA SER A 3 0.23 0.54 11.98
C SER A 3 -0.92 1.27 11.27
N LEU A 4 -0.98 1.23 9.93
CA LEU A 4 -2.04 1.81 9.12
C LEU A 4 -3.46 1.34 9.50
N ILE A 5 -3.60 0.09 9.96
CA ILE A 5 -4.88 -0.47 10.45
C ILE A 5 -5.11 -0.08 11.91
N VAL A 6 -4.08 -0.19 12.75
CA VAL A 6 -4.17 -0.02 14.22
C VAL A 6 -4.32 1.44 14.63
N PHE A 7 -3.62 2.33 13.93
CA PHE A 7 -3.61 3.78 14.12
C PHE A 7 -4.26 4.48 12.93
N SER A 8 -5.31 3.89 12.36
CA SER A 8 -6.01 4.43 11.19
C SER A 8 -6.49 5.86 11.40
N ASP A 9 -6.97 6.18 12.61
CA ASP A 9 -7.44 7.53 12.98
C ASP A 9 -6.34 8.60 12.87
N ILE A 10 -5.08 8.20 12.73
CA ILE A 10 -3.93 9.08 12.50
C ILE A 10 -3.45 8.93 11.06
N GLU A 11 -3.08 7.71 10.64
CA GLU A 11 -2.34 7.51 9.38
C GLU A 11 -3.20 7.72 8.12
N THR A 12 -4.51 7.45 8.15
CA THR A 12 -5.38 7.68 6.98
C THR A 12 -5.72 9.16 6.80
N ASN A 13 -5.36 10.03 7.75
CA ASN A 13 -5.49 11.48 7.64
C ASN A 13 -4.26 12.14 7.00
N TYR A 14 -3.20 11.39 6.70
CA TYR A 14 -2.04 11.90 5.96
C TYR A 14 -2.43 12.13 4.50
N HIS A 15 -1.95 13.22 3.91
CA HIS A 15 -2.34 13.61 2.55
C HIS A 15 -2.00 12.51 1.52
N ALA A 16 -0.82 11.91 1.65
CA ALA A 16 -0.36 10.81 0.79
C ALA A 16 -1.17 9.51 0.93
N ASN A 17 -1.98 9.36 1.98
CA ASN A 17 -2.84 8.20 2.23
C ASN A 17 -4.32 8.45 1.87
N GLY A 18 -4.63 9.50 1.11
CA GLY A 18 -6.00 9.81 0.69
C GLY A 18 -6.69 8.62 -0.01
N GLY A 19 -7.81 8.16 0.54
CA GLY A 19 -8.60 7.03 0.03
C GLY A 19 -8.25 5.66 0.61
N ILE A 20 -7.24 5.57 1.48
CA ILE A 20 -6.83 4.30 2.09
C ILE A 20 -7.77 3.88 3.24
N ASP A 21 -8.51 4.82 3.82
CA ASP A 21 -9.52 4.57 4.85
C ASP A 21 -10.56 3.51 4.43
N ASP A 22 -11.04 3.57 3.19
CA ASP A 22 -12.02 2.61 2.66
C ASP A 22 -11.52 1.16 2.75
N ILE A 23 -10.30 0.88 2.27
CA ILE A 23 -9.76 -0.49 2.29
C ILE A 23 -9.37 -0.93 3.71
N VAL A 24 -8.95 0.01 4.57
CA VAL A 24 -8.70 -0.26 5.99
C VAL A 24 -9.97 -0.74 6.68
N GLU A 25 -11.10 -0.05 6.49
CA GLU A 25 -12.39 -0.45 7.08
C GLU A 25 -12.92 -1.76 6.51
N VAL A 26 -12.67 -2.06 5.23
CA VAL A 26 -13.00 -3.37 4.64
C VAL A 26 -12.19 -4.49 5.27
N GLN A 27 -10.89 -4.29 5.54
CA GLN A 27 -10.02 -5.35 6.07
C GLN A 27 -10.17 -5.59 7.57
N LYS A 28 -10.47 -4.55 8.37
CA LYS A 28 -10.59 -4.63 9.84
C LYS A 28 -11.47 -5.80 10.34
N PRO A 29 -12.68 -6.04 9.80
CA PRO A 29 -13.51 -7.17 10.23
C PRO A 29 -12.86 -8.53 9.99
N PHE A 30 -12.15 -8.72 8.87
CA PHE A 30 -11.44 -9.97 8.58
C PHE A 30 -10.30 -10.20 9.56
N ILE A 31 -9.56 -9.15 9.89
CA ILE A 31 -8.50 -9.21 10.91
C ILE A 31 -9.12 -9.56 12.28
N ALA A 32 -10.25 -8.97 12.64
CA ALA A 32 -10.89 -9.20 13.94
C ALA A 32 -11.42 -10.64 14.14
N VAL A 33 -11.83 -11.32 13.07
CA VAL A 33 -12.35 -12.70 13.15
C VAL A 33 -11.27 -13.78 13.01
N HIS A 34 -10.04 -13.40 12.65
CA HIS A 34 -8.92 -14.32 12.46
C HIS A 34 -7.79 -14.02 13.45
N ASN A 35 -7.11 -15.05 13.93
CA ASN A 35 -5.98 -14.88 14.86
C ASN A 35 -4.69 -14.54 14.08
N ILE A 36 -4.67 -13.38 13.43
CA ILE A 36 -3.57 -12.88 12.60
C ILE A 36 -3.32 -11.40 12.91
N THR A 37 -2.06 -10.96 12.86
CA THR A 37 -1.75 -9.55 13.11
C THR A 37 -2.14 -8.70 11.89
N PRO A 38 -2.48 -7.40 12.09
CA PRO A 38 -2.81 -6.52 10.97
C PRO A 38 -1.68 -6.43 9.93
N GLY A 39 -0.42 -6.42 10.39
CA GLY A 39 0.73 -6.41 9.49
C GLY A 39 0.84 -7.66 8.63
N ASP A 40 0.57 -8.84 9.20
CA ASP A 40 0.55 -10.08 8.42
C ASP A 40 -0.66 -10.12 7.48
N PHE A 41 -1.82 -9.66 7.92
CA PHE A 41 -3.02 -9.67 7.10
C PHE A 41 -2.89 -8.77 5.86
N ILE A 42 -2.37 -7.55 6.00
CA ILE A 42 -2.14 -6.64 4.85
C ILE A 42 -1.29 -7.32 3.78
N GLN A 43 -0.20 -7.97 4.20
CA GLN A 43 0.75 -8.62 3.29
C GLN A 43 0.16 -9.90 2.69
N PHE A 44 -0.62 -10.64 3.47
CA PHE A 44 -1.36 -11.81 2.99
C PHE A 44 -2.40 -11.42 1.95
N ALA A 45 -3.22 -10.41 2.24
CA ALA A 45 -4.25 -9.91 1.34
C ALA A 45 -3.65 -9.40 0.03
N GLY A 46 -2.53 -8.67 0.09
CA GLY A 46 -1.79 -8.23 -1.10
C GLY A 46 -1.29 -9.40 -1.95
N ALA A 47 -0.64 -10.39 -1.34
CA ALA A 47 -0.14 -11.57 -2.06
C ALA A 47 -1.27 -12.39 -2.72
N ILE A 48 -2.40 -12.55 -2.04
CA ILE A 48 -3.58 -13.23 -2.60
C ILE A 48 -4.22 -12.38 -3.71
N GLY A 49 -4.37 -11.06 -3.50
CA GLY A 49 -4.92 -10.13 -4.48
C GLY A 49 -4.15 -10.17 -5.80
N VAL A 50 -2.83 -10.01 -5.73
CA VAL A 50 -1.93 -10.11 -6.90
C VAL A 50 -2.05 -11.46 -7.60
N SER A 51 -2.21 -12.56 -6.85
CA SER A 51 -2.32 -13.90 -7.45
C SER A 51 -3.60 -14.13 -8.28
N ASN A 52 -4.60 -13.26 -8.12
CA ASN A 52 -5.82 -13.30 -8.93
C ASN A 52 -5.65 -12.64 -10.30
N CYS A 53 -4.59 -11.84 -10.50
CA CYS A 53 -4.32 -11.13 -11.74
C CYS A 53 -3.59 -12.05 -12.76
N PRO A 54 -4.12 -12.24 -13.98
CA PRO A 54 -3.44 -13.06 -14.99
C PRO A 54 -2.03 -12.54 -15.32
N GLY A 55 -1.05 -13.43 -15.28
CA GLY A 55 0.36 -13.10 -15.56
C GLY A 55 1.15 -12.59 -14.35
N ALA A 56 0.50 -12.41 -13.20
CA ALA A 56 1.17 -11.97 -11.99
C ALA A 56 2.14 -13.03 -11.42
N PRO A 57 3.23 -12.60 -10.79
CA PRO A 57 4.08 -13.51 -10.03
C PRO A 57 3.34 -14.01 -8.77
N ARG A 58 3.77 -15.15 -8.25
CA ARG A 58 3.37 -15.58 -6.90
C ARG A 58 4.32 -14.97 -5.88
N LEU A 59 3.85 -13.95 -5.16
CA LEU A 59 4.62 -13.30 -4.10
C LEU A 59 4.89 -14.27 -2.94
N GLU A 60 6.05 -14.11 -2.31
CA GLU A 60 6.37 -14.80 -1.06
C GLU A 60 5.53 -14.19 0.07
N PHE A 61 5.00 -15.05 0.95
CA PHE A 61 4.32 -14.62 2.16
C PHE A 61 5.01 -15.22 3.38
N LEU A 62 5.48 -14.34 4.27
CA LEU A 62 6.06 -14.69 5.56
C LEU A 62 5.13 -14.22 6.68
N LEU A 63 4.89 -15.09 7.65
CA LEU A 63 4.03 -14.88 8.81
C LEU A 63 4.86 -14.61 10.07
N GLY A 64 4.44 -13.69 10.92
CA GLY A 64 5.04 -13.46 12.23
C GLY A 64 5.32 -11.99 12.57
N ARG A 65 4.71 -11.01 11.88
CA ARG A 65 4.89 -9.60 12.23
C ARG A 65 4.28 -9.32 13.60
N PRO A 66 5.00 -8.65 14.51
CA PRO A 66 4.43 -8.21 15.78
C PRO A 66 3.37 -7.13 15.58
N ALA A 67 2.55 -6.88 16.59
CA ALA A 67 1.65 -5.73 16.59
C ALA A 67 2.46 -4.42 16.53
N PRO A 68 1.98 -3.40 15.79
CA PRO A 68 2.64 -2.11 15.72
C PRO A 68 2.58 -1.41 17.09
N VAL A 69 3.61 -0.64 17.42
CA VAL A 69 3.74 0.04 18.72
C VAL A 69 3.55 1.56 18.65
N ALA A 70 3.55 2.14 17.45
CA ALA A 70 3.35 3.55 17.20
C ALA A 70 2.82 3.75 15.76
N PRO A 71 2.13 4.88 15.48
CA PRO A 71 1.84 5.27 14.11
C PRO A 71 3.13 5.60 13.35
N ALA A 72 3.11 5.41 12.04
CA ALA A 72 4.17 5.89 11.15
C ALA A 72 4.24 7.44 11.20
N PRO A 73 5.43 8.05 11.09
CA PRO A 73 5.54 9.48 10.83
C PRO A 73 4.90 9.85 9.48
N ASP A 74 4.27 11.02 9.42
CA ASP A 74 3.81 11.61 8.15
C ASP A 74 5.00 11.89 7.20
N LEU A 75 4.70 12.14 5.92
CA LEU A 75 5.66 12.43 4.85
C LEU A 75 6.65 11.28 4.56
N THR A 76 6.25 10.05 4.89
CA THR A 76 7.03 8.83 4.60
C THR A 76 6.56 8.07 3.37
N VAL A 77 5.39 8.43 2.81
CA VAL A 77 4.82 7.89 1.58
C VAL A 77 5.05 8.89 0.44
N PRO A 78 5.69 8.50 -0.68
CA PRO A 78 5.88 9.39 -1.83
C PRO A 78 4.56 9.86 -2.46
N GLU A 79 4.55 11.10 -2.94
CA GLU A 79 3.39 11.71 -3.59
C GLU A 79 3.57 11.80 -5.12
N PRO A 80 2.48 11.80 -5.92
CA PRO A 80 2.58 11.79 -7.38
C PRO A 80 3.17 13.08 -7.98
N PHE A 81 3.29 14.15 -7.18
CA PHE A 81 3.90 15.42 -7.56
C PHE A 81 5.31 15.63 -6.99
N ASP A 82 5.85 14.64 -6.26
CA ASP A 82 7.23 14.69 -5.82
C ASP A 82 8.20 14.61 -7.01
N THR A 83 9.38 15.21 -6.85
CA THR A 83 10.44 15.07 -7.83
C THR A 83 11.02 13.65 -7.80
N VAL A 84 11.54 13.18 -8.93
CA VAL A 84 12.22 11.87 -9.01
C VAL A 84 13.32 11.74 -7.96
N ASP A 85 14.13 12.78 -7.76
CA ASP A 85 15.19 12.78 -6.75
C ASP A 85 14.65 12.58 -5.33
N SER A 86 13.52 13.22 -5.00
CA SER A 86 12.85 13.05 -3.70
C SER A 86 12.35 11.62 -3.50
N ILE A 87 11.67 11.07 -4.51
CA ILE A 87 11.15 9.70 -4.49
C ILE A 87 12.29 8.69 -4.31
N LEU A 88 13.33 8.78 -5.14
CA LEU A 88 14.47 7.88 -5.07
C LEU A 88 15.22 8.00 -3.74
N ALA A 89 15.36 9.20 -3.18
CA ALA A 89 15.96 9.39 -1.86
C ALA A 89 15.12 8.75 -0.75
N ARG A 90 13.78 8.87 -0.82
CA ARG A 90 12.86 8.26 0.16
C ARG A 90 12.94 6.73 0.15
N PHE A 91 13.00 6.11 -1.03
CA PHE A 91 13.18 4.66 -1.15
C PHE A 91 14.59 4.21 -0.72
N ALA A 92 15.63 4.99 -1.05
CA ALA A 92 17.00 4.69 -0.63
C ALA A 92 17.16 4.69 0.90
N ASP A 93 16.44 5.57 1.63
CA ASP A 93 16.45 5.61 3.11
C ASP A 93 15.90 4.32 3.75
N VAL A 94 15.10 3.53 3.02
CA VAL A 94 14.64 2.19 3.45
C VAL A 94 15.36 1.04 2.75
N GLY A 95 16.47 1.33 2.06
CA GLY A 95 17.33 0.33 1.43
C GLY A 95 16.84 -0.19 0.07
N ILE A 96 15.94 0.54 -0.60
CA ILE A 96 15.42 0.19 -1.94
C ILE A 96 16.15 1.03 -3.00
N SER A 97 16.77 0.35 -3.97
CA SER A 97 17.49 0.97 -5.09
C SER A 97 16.55 1.53 -6.15
N SER A 98 17.06 2.37 -7.05
CA SER A 98 16.26 2.93 -8.16
C SER A 98 15.67 1.85 -9.07
N ASP A 99 16.42 0.77 -9.34
CA ASP A 99 15.94 -0.34 -10.16
C ASP A 99 14.78 -1.08 -9.47
N GLU A 100 14.85 -1.22 -8.14
CA GLU A 100 13.77 -1.78 -7.34
C GLU A 100 12.55 -0.86 -7.26
N VAL A 101 12.73 0.47 -7.22
CA VAL A 101 11.61 1.42 -7.33
C VAL A 101 10.86 1.23 -8.64
N VAL A 102 11.59 1.11 -9.76
CA VAL A 102 10.99 0.84 -11.07
C VAL A 102 10.26 -0.51 -11.06
N ALA A 103 10.85 -1.55 -10.47
CA ALA A 103 10.20 -2.85 -10.34
C ALA A 103 8.93 -2.80 -9.48
N LEU A 104 8.92 -2.06 -8.37
CA LEU A 104 7.76 -1.88 -7.50
C LEU A 104 6.62 -1.12 -8.17
N LEU A 105 6.94 -0.17 -9.05
CA LEU A 105 5.94 0.55 -9.86
C LEU A 105 5.23 -0.33 -10.90
N ALA A 106 5.67 -1.57 -11.12
CA ALA A 106 4.88 -2.56 -11.88
C ALA A 106 3.49 -2.80 -11.26
N SER A 107 3.32 -2.51 -9.96
CA SER A 107 2.01 -2.49 -9.29
C SER A 107 1.00 -1.58 -10.00
N HIS A 108 1.43 -0.52 -10.69
CA HIS A 108 0.54 0.36 -11.44
C HIS A 108 -0.09 -0.29 -12.68
N SER A 109 0.35 -1.48 -13.10
CA SER A 109 -0.27 -2.22 -14.21
C SER A 109 -1.59 -2.91 -13.82
N ILE A 110 -1.94 -2.94 -12.53
CA ILE A 110 -3.20 -3.48 -12.00
C ILE A 110 -3.85 -2.49 -11.02
N ALA A 111 -3.88 -1.22 -11.41
CA ALA A 111 -4.29 -0.11 -10.52
C ALA A 111 -5.03 1.01 -11.26
N ALA A 112 -5.72 1.83 -10.46
CA ALA A 112 -6.48 3.00 -10.87
C ALA A 112 -6.36 4.12 -9.82
N ALA A 113 -6.85 5.31 -10.15
CA ALA A 113 -6.89 6.46 -9.25
C ALA A 113 -8.32 6.96 -9.01
N ASP A 114 -8.67 7.15 -7.73
CA ASP A 114 -9.98 7.67 -7.32
C ASP A 114 -9.94 9.15 -6.90
N HIS A 115 -8.84 9.60 -6.31
CA HIS A 115 -8.76 10.90 -5.63
C HIS A 115 -7.90 11.96 -6.32
N VAL A 116 -7.14 11.58 -7.36
CA VAL A 116 -6.31 12.54 -8.13
C VAL A 116 -7.20 13.48 -8.93
N ASP A 117 -8.19 12.94 -9.64
CA ASP A 117 -9.30 13.68 -10.24
C ASP A 117 -10.62 13.10 -9.74
N PRO A 118 -11.24 13.70 -8.71
CA PRO A 118 -12.49 13.22 -8.14
C PRO A 118 -13.70 13.24 -9.09
N THR A 119 -13.57 13.80 -10.29
CA THR A 119 -14.65 13.79 -11.29
C THR A 119 -14.69 12.51 -12.13
N ILE A 120 -13.60 11.72 -12.12
CA ILE A 120 -13.44 10.47 -12.88
C ILE A 120 -12.77 9.37 -12.03
N PRO A 121 -13.36 8.99 -10.87
CA PRO A 121 -12.80 7.94 -10.03
C PRO A 121 -12.75 6.59 -10.78
N GLY A 122 -11.78 5.76 -10.44
CA GLY A 122 -11.54 4.46 -11.06
C GLY A 122 -10.84 4.54 -12.42
N THR A 123 -10.26 5.69 -12.78
CA THR A 123 -9.50 5.81 -14.04
C THR A 123 -8.20 5.01 -13.94
N PRO A 124 -7.97 4.00 -14.81
CA PRO A 124 -6.81 3.13 -14.71
C PRO A 124 -5.52 3.81 -15.21
N PHE A 125 -4.37 3.33 -14.74
CA PHE A 125 -3.07 3.83 -15.20
C PHE A 125 -2.64 3.24 -16.56
N ASP A 126 -3.18 2.08 -16.94
CA ASP A 126 -3.00 1.49 -18.26
C ASP A 126 -4.33 0.97 -18.86
N SER A 127 -4.27 0.28 -19.99
CA SER A 127 -5.47 -0.23 -20.68
C SER A 127 -6.00 -1.57 -20.18
N THR A 128 -5.33 -2.21 -19.22
CA THR A 128 -5.60 -3.58 -18.73
C THR A 128 -5.39 -3.71 -17.21
N PRO A 129 -6.11 -2.92 -16.39
CA PRO A 129 -5.99 -2.98 -14.93
C PRO A 129 -6.50 -4.30 -14.32
#